data_AF-A0A3N9NJW2-F1
#
_entry.id   AF-A0A3N9NJW2-F1
#
_cell.length_a   1.000
_cell.length_b   1.000
_cell.length_c   1.000
_cell.angle_alpha   90.00
_cell.angle_beta   90.00
_cell.angle_gamma   90.00
#
_symmetry.space_group_name_H-M   'P 1'
#
loop_
_entity.id
_entity.type
_entity.pdbx_description
1 polymer ?
#
loop_
_entity_poly.entity_id
_entity_poly.type
_entity_poly.pdbx_seq_one_letter_code
_entity_poly.pdbx_strand_id
1 'polypeptide(L)'
;MKKLMLFVLFCSQASWSQNFGDLAQTPPMGWNSWNNFGCNVSEAMIKQMADAMVSSGMRDAGYQYIVIDDCWQVRREADGTIVADPERFPSGIAALAEYIHGLGLKFGLYSCAGTLTCAGRPGSKGYEVKDAETYASWNVDYLKYDWCYTEGQNSRTSYKAMSDALKASVRPIVFSICEWGSTQPWLWARGIGHLWRTTGDIQANWGSIMSILDSQVGLEKYAGPGGWNDPDMLEIGNGNLTPGENRAHFSLWCLLAAPLMAGNDLRSMSRATIEILTNPEVIAVNQDSLGAQGVKLRDDGNYEVWRKPMRDGSQAIVFLNRSQIDKQMTIRWQDIGFSSDDILFVRDLWKKQDVGYLQSTTSATVAAHDVVMLRLWKKTPPSAIPTLSFSAPLDSSRFSVGDDIQFTVMAADADGEVVRVDVSANGEIIGTDSEHSDGWSASWRAEKPGIYQILAFATDNSGISAASQPITIYVEPQAGPYYGTPLRLPAVLEAEDYDGGGQGAGYFDSDDVNQGGQYRWDGVDIGLATGENSCYFVGWLAAGEWLHYAIDIPEDEAYDINLSYASTTDGGKCSFALDGAELGSLDIPRSGGATVWKTAT
;
A
#
# COMPACT_ATOMS: atom_id res chain seq x y z
N MET A 1 30.96 10.13 -25.63
CA MET A 1 30.46 11.32 -24.89
C MET A 1 28.97 11.14 -24.65
N LYS A 2 28.55 10.83 -23.41
CA LYS A 2 27.13 10.69 -23.06
C LYS A 2 26.56 12.09 -22.82
N LYS A 3 25.57 12.51 -23.63
CA LYS A 3 24.85 13.78 -23.44
C LYS A 3 23.78 13.60 -22.36
N LEU A 4 23.90 14.34 -21.27
CA LEU A 4 22.90 14.45 -20.21
C LEU A 4 21.86 15.48 -20.67
N MET A 5 20.61 15.05 -20.88
CA MET A 5 19.50 15.95 -21.18
C MET A 5 18.85 16.38 -19.86
N LEU A 6 19.04 17.64 -19.50
CA LEU A 6 18.44 18.25 -18.32
C LEU A 6 17.02 18.72 -18.68
N PHE A 7 15.98 18.06 -18.17
CA PHE A 7 14.61 18.56 -18.23
C PHE A 7 14.42 19.59 -17.11
N VAL A 8 14.40 20.88 -17.47
CA VAL A 8 13.95 21.95 -16.59
C VAL A 8 12.44 22.08 -16.77
N LEU A 9 11.66 21.54 -15.83
CA LEU A 9 10.23 21.82 -15.74
C LEU A 9 10.05 23.27 -15.26
N PHE A 10 9.61 24.15 -16.15
CA PHE A 10 9.01 25.43 -15.75
C PHE A 10 7.61 25.14 -15.19
N CYS A 11 7.51 25.06 -13.86
CA CYS A 11 6.22 25.07 -13.18
C CYS A 11 5.70 26.51 -13.19
N SER A 12 4.86 26.86 -14.17
CA SER A 12 4.11 28.11 -14.14
C SER A 12 3.14 28.05 -12.96
N GLN A 13 3.49 28.69 -11.85
CA GLN A 13 2.56 28.99 -10.76
C GLN A 13 1.50 29.95 -11.33
N ALA A 14 0.37 29.39 -11.80
CA ALA A 14 -0.83 30.18 -11.97
C ALA A 14 -1.24 30.65 -10.58
N SER A 15 -0.93 31.90 -10.25
CA SER A 15 -1.40 32.56 -9.04
C SER A 15 -2.90 32.80 -9.18
N TRP A 16 -3.69 31.78 -8.83
CA TRP A 16 -5.12 31.94 -8.61
C TRP A 16 -5.27 32.87 -7.39
N SER A 17 -5.70 34.12 -7.61
CA SER A 17 -6.17 34.98 -6.52
C SER A 17 -7.32 34.24 -5.84
N GLN A 18 -7.12 33.73 -4.63
CA GLN A 18 -8.22 33.18 -3.84
C GLN A 18 -9.22 34.31 -3.60
N ASN A 19 -10.52 34.04 -3.74
CA ASN A 19 -11.55 34.98 -3.31
C ASN A 19 -12.06 34.54 -1.93
N PHE A 20 -12.64 35.47 -1.17
CA PHE A 20 -13.22 35.17 0.14
C PHE A 20 -14.16 33.94 0.09
N GLY A 21 -15.05 33.84 -0.91
CA GLY A 21 -15.98 32.71 -1.04
C GLY A 21 -15.35 31.35 -1.36
N ASP A 22 -14.09 31.33 -1.81
CA ASP A 22 -13.38 30.10 -2.19
C ASP A 22 -12.53 29.55 -1.03
N LEU A 23 -12.51 30.21 0.13
CA LEU A 23 -11.77 29.76 1.30
C LEU A 23 -12.49 28.63 2.04
N ALA A 24 -11.73 27.83 2.80
CA ALA A 24 -12.24 26.75 3.65
C ALA A 24 -13.17 25.76 2.93
N GLN A 25 -12.80 25.30 1.72
CA GLN A 25 -13.53 24.24 0.99
C GLN A 25 -13.49 22.88 1.70
N THR A 26 -12.51 22.69 2.58
CA THR A 26 -12.48 21.67 3.63
C THR A 26 -12.34 22.35 5.00
N PRO A 27 -12.64 21.66 6.12
CA PRO A 27 -12.49 22.26 7.43
C PRO A 27 -11.05 22.75 7.66
N PRO A 28 -10.83 23.97 8.17
CA PRO A 28 -9.49 24.47 8.46
C PRO A 28 -8.76 23.58 9.47
N MET A 29 -7.44 23.42 9.28
CA MET A 29 -6.57 22.67 10.19
C MET A 29 -5.41 23.57 10.63
N GLY A 30 -5.10 23.60 11.93
CA GLY A 30 -4.07 24.49 12.46
C GLY A 30 -3.87 24.36 13.96
N TRP A 31 -3.34 25.41 14.56
CA TRP A 31 -3.07 25.50 15.98
C TRP A 31 -3.48 26.88 16.50
N ASN A 32 -3.90 26.92 17.77
CA ASN A 32 -4.28 28.14 18.46
C ASN A 32 -3.61 28.19 19.85
N SER A 33 -3.17 29.38 20.26
CA SER A 33 -2.37 29.56 21.48
C SER A 33 -3.15 29.46 22.81
N TRP A 34 -4.48 29.51 22.82
CA TRP A 34 -5.24 29.81 24.04
C TRP A 34 -5.16 28.73 25.12
N ASN A 35 -5.51 27.48 24.79
CA ASN A 35 -5.74 26.43 25.81
C ASN A 35 -4.53 26.17 26.72
N ASN A 36 -3.32 26.28 26.18
CA ASN A 36 -2.09 26.05 26.96
C ASN A 36 -1.40 27.33 27.44
N PHE A 37 -1.54 28.45 26.73
CA PHE A 37 -0.74 29.66 27.00
C PHE A 37 -1.56 30.84 27.54
N GLY A 38 -2.87 30.90 27.30
CA GLY A 38 -3.70 32.05 27.62
C GLY A 38 -3.06 33.36 27.15
N CYS A 39 -2.96 34.35 28.05
CA CYS A 39 -2.27 35.60 27.75
C CYS A 39 -0.73 35.50 27.66
N ASN A 40 -0.08 34.36 27.87
CA ASN A 40 1.39 34.24 27.82
C ASN A 40 1.90 34.01 26.39
N VAL A 41 1.60 34.94 25.49
CA VAL A 41 1.98 34.89 24.08
C VAL A 41 3.07 35.89 23.73
N SER A 42 4.03 35.50 22.89
CA SER A 42 5.11 36.36 22.40
C SER A 42 5.60 35.91 21.02
N GLU A 43 6.23 36.80 20.27
CA GLU A 43 6.78 36.51 18.94
C GLU A 43 7.72 35.29 18.96
N ALA A 44 8.63 35.23 19.95
CA ALA A 44 9.56 34.12 20.07
C ALA A 44 8.84 32.78 20.32
N MET A 45 7.81 32.77 21.17
CA MET A 45 7.03 31.57 21.45
C MET A 45 6.26 31.12 20.20
N ILE A 46 5.63 32.04 19.47
CA ILE A 46 4.86 31.73 18.25
C ILE A 46 5.78 31.18 17.15
N LYS A 47 6.99 31.72 16.99
CA LYS A 47 7.98 31.16 16.06
C LYS A 47 8.34 29.71 16.41
N GLN A 48 8.56 29.42 17.69
CA GLN A 48 8.82 28.05 18.15
C GLN A 48 7.63 27.10 17.91
N MET A 49 6.38 27.58 18.03
CA MET A 49 5.20 26.78 17.68
C MET A 49 5.13 26.48 16.19
N ALA A 50 5.41 27.48 15.34
CA ALA A 50 5.45 27.31 13.90
C ALA A 50 6.54 26.31 13.48
N ASP A 51 7.75 26.43 14.05
CA ASP A 51 8.85 25.48 13.82
C ASP A 51 8.47 24.06 14.27
N ALA A 52 7.85 23.93 15.44
CA ALA A 52 7.41 22.64 15.97
C ALA A 52 6.30 21.99 15.12
N MET A 53 5.37 22.78 14.57
CA MET A 53 4.35 22.28 13.64
C MET A 53 4.98 21.70 12.36
N VAL A 54 6.06 22.31 11.87
CA VAL A 54 6.81 21.79 10.73
C VAL A 54 7.59 20.54 11.13
N SER A 55 8.40 20.60 12.18
CA SER A 55 9.31 19.51 12.55
C SER A 55 8.61 18.24 13.05
N SER A 56 7.39 18.37 13.57
CA SER A 56 6.56 17.23 13.99
C SER A 56 5.85 16.52 12.83
N GLY A 57 5.88 17.10 11.62
CA GLY A 57 5.13 16.59 10.47
C GLY A 57 3.67 17.01 10.44
N MET A 58 3.18 17.81 11.39
CA MET A 58 1.80 18.31 11.39
C MET A 58 1.50 19.16 10.16
N ARG A 59 2.44 20.00 9.71
CA ARG A 59 2.28 20.75 8.46
C ARG A 59 1.95 19.81 7.29
N ASP A 60 2.76 18.75 7.15
CA ASP A 60 2.64 17.81 6.03
C ASP A 60 1.38 16.93 6.18
N ALA A 61 0.83 16.79 7.38
CA ALA A 61 -0.47 16.18 7.65
C ALA A 61 -1.67 17.11 7.35
N GLY A 62 -1.43 18.39 7.04
CA GLY A 62 -2.45 19.36 6.60
C GLY A 62 -2.67 20.56 7.53
N TYR A 63 -2.02 20.60 8.70
CA TYR A 63 -2.12 21.72 9.63
C TYR A 63 -1.40 22.95 9.06
N GLN A 64 -2.15 23.98 8.70
CA GLN A 64 -1.59 25.11 7.96
C GLN A 64 -1.70 26.44 8.72
N TYR A 65 -2.61 26.59 9.69
CA TYR A 65 -2.82 27.87 10.37
C TYR A 65 -2.11 27.92 11.73
N ILE A 66 -1.33 28.99 11.99
CA ILE A 66 -0.85 29.38 13.32
C ILE A 66 -1.66 30.60 13.76
N VAL A 67 -2.59 30.42 14.71
CA VAL A 67 -3.50 31.46 15.19
C VAL A 67 -3.06 31.95 16.57
N ILE A 68 -2.71 33.23 16.69
CA ILE A 68 -2.50 33.87 17.99
C ILE A 68 -3.87 34.27 18.55
N ASP A 69 -4.20 33.75 19.72
CA ASP A 69 -5.43 34.10 20.43
C ASP A 69 -5.30 35.43 21.20
N ASP A 70 -6.18 35.70 22.15
CA ASP A 70 -6.25 36.98 22.87
C ASP A 70 -4.90 37.42 23.51
N CYS A 71 -4.84 38.69 23.92
CA CYS A 71 -3.69 39.31 24.61
C CYS A 71 -2.46 39.63 23.75
N TRP A 72 -2.58 39.59 22.42
CA TRP A 72 -1.53 40.08 21.52
C TRP A 72 -1.53 41.61 21.36
N GLN A 73 -2.70 42.24 21.54
CA GLN A 73 -2.93 43.68 21.42
C GLN A 73 -3.04 44.36 22.80
N VAL A 74 -2.62 45.63 22.87
CA VAL A 74 -2.57 46.38 24.14
C VAL A 74 -3.34 47.69 24.14
N ARG A 75 -3.45 48.37 23.01
CA ARG A 75 -4.12 49.68 22.89
C ARG A 75 -4.55 49.97 21.45
N ARG A 76 -5.20 51.12 21.26
CA ARG A 76 -5.40 51.74 19.94
C ARG A 76 -4.61 53.04 19.85
N GLU A 77 -4.15 53.39 18.65
CA GLU A 77 -3.64 54.72 18.33
C GLU A 77 -4.79 55.74 18.22
N ALA A 78 -4.45 57.02 18.15
CA ALA A 78 -5.42 58.12 18.05
C ALA A 78 -6.29 58.05 16.78
N ASP A 79 -5.78 57.43 15.71
CA ASP A 79 -6.50 57.20 14.45
C ASP A 79 -7.35 55.91 14.45
N GLY A 80 -7.40 55.22 15.59
CA GLY A 80 -8.15 53.98 15.78
C GLY A 80 -7.39 52.70 15.45
N THR A 81 -6.15 52.78 14.93
CA THR A 81 -5.36 51.59 14.57
C THR A 81 -5.04 50.74 15.79
N ILE A 82 -5.27 49.43 15.71
CA ILE A 82 -4.98 48.48 16.78
C ILE A 82 -3.46 48.23 16.91
N VAL A 83 -2.95 48.20 18.14
CA VAL A 83 -1.51 48.12 18.43
C VAL A 83 -1.19 46.78 19.11
N ALA A 84 -0.35 45.98 18.45
CA ALA A 84 0.27 44.80 19.06
C ALA A 84 1.21 45.21 20.20
N ASP A 85 1.34 44.36 21.21
CA ASP A 85 2.26 44.58 22.32
C ASP A 85 3.71 44.69 21.82
N PRO A 86 4.36 45.88 21.90
CA PRO A 86 5.70 46.07 21.34
C PRO A 86 6.79 45.37 22.14
N GLU A 87 6.55 45.00 23.41
CA GLU A 87 7.52 44.24 24.21
C GLU A 87 7.47 42.76 23.85
N ARG A 88 6.27 42.24 23.56
CA ARG A 88 6.08 40.82 23.23
C ARG A 88 6.23 40.50 21.75
N PHE A 89 5.97 41.49 20.89
CA PHE A 89 6.09 41.40 19.43
C PHE A 89 7.00 42.52 18.89
N PRO A 90 8.29 42.51 19.27
CA PRO A 90 9.23 43.61 18.96
C PRO A 90 9.46 43.81 17.46
N SER A 91 9.29 42.78 16.62
CA SER A 91 9.39 42.91 15.15
C SER A 91 8.06 43.34 14.51
N GLY A 92 6.98 43.39 15.28
CA GLY A 92 5.62 43.60 14.77
C GLY A 92 4.99 42.35 14.14
N ILE A 93 3.66 42.41 13.96
CA ILE A 93 2.87 41.27 13.48
C ILE A 93 3.16 40.93 12.01
N ALA A 94 3.37 41.94 11.15
CA ALA A 94 3.68 41.70 9.74
C ALA A 94 4.96 40.86 9.54
N ALA A 95 6.03 41.17 10.28
CA ALA A 95 7.28 40.42 10.21
C ALA A 95 7.13 38.99 10.77
N LEU A 96 6.27 38.79 11.78
CA LEU A 96 5.94 37.45 12.27
C LEU A 96 5.13 36.65 11.25
N ALA A 97 4.15 37.27 10.58
CA ALA A 97 3.40 36.64 9.51
C ALA A 97 4.32 36.21 8.35
N GLU A 98 5.24 37.08 7.93
CA GLU A 98 6.25 36.76 6.90
C GLU A 98 7.12 35.57 7.29
N TYR A 99 7.56 35.47 8.54
CA TYR A 99 8.30 34.31 9.04
C TYR A 99 7.48 33.02 8.90
N ILE A 100 6.21 33.05 9.32
CA ILE A 100 5.30 31.90 9.28
C ILE A 100 5.00 31.49 7.83
N HIS A 101 4.79 32.46 6.93
CA HIS A 101 4.63 32.20 5.50
C HIS A 101 5.88 31.57 4.87
N GLY A 102 7.07 31.97 5.31
CA GLY A 102 8.35 31.39 4.89
C GLY A 102 8.48 29.88 5.19
N LEU A 103 7.70 29.37 6.15
CA LEU A 103 7.64 27.94 6.50
C LEU A 103 6.58 27.15 5.68
N GLY A 104 5.85 27.82 4.80
CA GLY A 104 4.71 27.27 4.07
C GLY A 104 3.43 27.17 4.93
N LEU A 105 3.38 27.90 6.05
CA LEU A 105 2.21 28.01 6.92
C LEU A 105 1.43 29.29 6.62
N LYS A 106 0.27 29.44 7.25
CA LYS A 106 -0.63 30.59 7.21
C LYS A 106 -0.78 31.18 8.61
N PHE A 107 -0.99 32.48 8.68
CA PHE A 107 -1.01 33.21 9.94
C PHE A 107 -2.42 33.66 10.32
N GLY A 108 -2.78 33.57 11.59
CA GLY A 108 -4.08 34.00 12.10
C GLY A 108 -4.00 34.86 13.35
N LEU A 109 -5.01 35.70 13.52
CA LEU A 109 -5.22 36.53 14.71
C LEU A 109 -6.60 36.29 15.32
N TYR A 110 -6.75 36.83 16.51
CA TYR A 110 -7.99 36.92 17.27
C TYR A 110 -8.41 38.37 17.48
N SER A 111 -9.71 38.62 17.42
CA SER A 111 -10.34 39.84 17.95
C SER A 111 -11.76 39.53 18.45
N CYS A 112 -12.54 40.56 18.76
CA CYS A 112 -13.87 40.44 19.35
C CYS A 112 -14.84 41.48 18.74
N ALA A 113 -16.09 41.08 18.51
CA ALA A 113 -17.17 41.95 18.05
C ALA A 113 -17.72 42.90 19.13
N GLY A 114 -17.13 42.89 20.33
CA GLY A 114 -17.40 43.84 21.40
C GLY A 114 -16.39 44.98 21.49
N THR A 115 -16.59 45.85 22.48
CA THR A 115 -15.67 46.97 22.78
C THR A 115 -14.33 46.48 23.34
N LEU A 116 -14.35 45.34 24.04
CA LEU A 116 -13.17 44.65 24.54
C LEU A 116 -13.21 43.16 24.15
N THR A 117 -12.04 42.55 24.08
CA THR A 117 -11.89 41.08 24.03
C THR A 117 -12.20 40.45 25.38
N CYS A 118 -12.32 39.13 25.42
CA CYS A 118 -12.63 38.42 26.67
C CYS A 118 -11.59 38.66 27.77
N ALA A 119 -10.30 38.81 27.42
CA ALA A 119 -9.23 39.19 28.36
C ALA A 119 -9.12 40.72 28.62
N GLY A 120 -10.09 41.51 28.17
CA GLY A 120 -10.15 42.95 28.42
C GLY A 120 -9.20 43.79 27.57
N ARG A 121 -8.77 43.28 26.40
CA ARG A 121 -7.98 44.04 25.42
C ARG A 121 -8.90 44.79 24.44
N PRO A 122 -8.41 45.78 23.67
CA PRO A 122 -9.24 46.44 22.67
C PRO A 122 -9.92 45.45 21.70
N GLY A 123 -11.25 45.48 21.65
CA GLY A 123 -12.07 44.77 20.67
C GLY A 123 -12.36 45.64 19.45
N SER A 124 -13.00 45.06 18.44
CA SER A 124 -13.16 45.66 17.09
C SER A 124 -14.49 46.36 16.85
N LYS A 125 -15.41 46.41 17.82
CA LYS A 125 -16.69 47.11 17.67
C LYS A 125 -16.47 48.58 17.27
N GLY A 126 -17.01 48.99 16.13
CA GLY A 126 -16.88 50.33 15.57
C GLY A 126 -15.55 50.62 14.85
N TYR A 127 -14.64 49.64 14.80
CA TYR A 127 -13.34 49.72 14.11
C TYR A 127 -13.19 48.62 13.05
N GLU A 128 -14.28 47.99 12.62
CA GLU A 128 -14.27 46.78 11.79
C GLU A 128 -13.49 46.98 10.48
N VAL A 129 -13.74 48.10 9.79
CA VAL A 129 -13.04 48.46 8.54
C VAL A 129 -11.56 48.70 8.80
N LYS A 130 -11.23 49.50 9.83
CA LYS A 130 -9.84 49.84 10.18
C LYS A 130 -9.04 48.59 10.58
N ASP A 131 -9.64 47.71 11.36
CA ASP A 131 -9.01 46.48 11.82
C ASP A 131 -8.83 45.49 10.65
N ALA A 132 -9.83 45.32 9.78
CA ALA A 132 -9.71 44.49 8.59
C ALA A 132 -8.59 44.97 7.64
N GLU A 133 -8.48 46.28 7.41
CA GLU A 133 -7.38 46.89 6.66
C GLU A 133 -6.02 46.63 7.33
N THR A 134 -5.95 46.80 8.65
CA THR A 134 -4.73 46.57 9.44
C THR A 134 -4.28 45.12 9.35
N TYR A 135 -5.19 44.16 9.58
CA TYR A 135 -4.90 42.73 9.50
C TYR A 135 -4.44 42.31 8.11
N ALA A 136 -5.06 42.86 7.06
CA ALA A 136 -4.63 42.61 5.69
C ALA A 136 -3.23 43.19 5.41
N SER A 137 -2.93 44.38 5.92
CA SER A 137 -1.59 44.99 5.80
C SER A 137 -0.50 44.19 6.52
N TRP A 138 -0.87 43.41 7.54
CA TRP A 138 0.02 42.50 8.25
C TRP A 138 0.03 41.08 7.67
N ASN A 139 -0.56 40.87 6.51
CA ASN A 139 -0.65 39.57 5.85
C ASN A 139 -1.35 38.47 6.68
N VAL A 140 -2.35 38.81 7.49
CA VAL A 140 -3.17 37.82 8.21
C VAL A 140 -4.00 36.99 7.23
N ASP A 141 -4.12 35.68 7.42
CA ASP A 141 -4.91 34.73 6.60
C ASP A 141 -6.17 34.23 7.31
N TYR A 142 -6.26 34.39 8.63
CA TYR A 142 -7.33 33.84 9.47
C TYR A 142 -7.67 34.81 10.60
N LEU A 143 -8.96 35.03 10.85
CA LEU A 143 -9.47 35.81 11.98
C LEU A 143 -10.46 34.97 12.78
N LYS A 144 -10.12 34.65 14.03
CA LYS A 144 -11.08 34.24 15.08
C LYS A 144 -11.73 35.51 15.64
N TYR A 145 -13.04 35.55 15.72
CA TYR A 145 -13.78 36.76 16.11
C TYR A 145 -14.83 36.44 17.18
N ASP A 146 -14.61 36.96 18.38
CA ASP A 146 -15.33 36.60 19.60
C ASP A 146 -16.55 37.49 19.91
N TRP A 147 -17.23 37.22 21.03
CA TRP A 147 -18.51 37.80 21.41
C TRP A 147 -18.58 38.39 22.84
N CYS A 148 -17.44 38.67 23.47
CA CYS A 148 -17.38 39.34 24.78
C CYS A 148 -17.65 40.85 24.69
N TYR A 149 -18.10 41.49 25.80
CA TYR A 149 -18.34 42.95 25.90
C TYR A 149 -19.21 43.54 24.76
N THR A 150 -20.27 42.82 24.39
CA THR A 150 -21.09 43.16 23.22
C THR A 150 -22.17 44.20 23.48
N GLU A 151 -22.41 44.59 24.73
CA GLU A 151 -23.38 45.66 25.08
C GLU A 151 -24.78 45.44 24.48
N GLY A 152 -25.24 44.18 24.41
CA GLY A 152 -26.56 43.82 23.88
C GLY A 152 -26.70 43.91 22.36
N GLN A 153 -25.59 43.95 21.62
CA GLN A 153 -25.58 43.94 20.16
C GLN A 153 -26.30 42.71 19.55
N ASN A 154 -26.74 42.85 18.30
CA ASN A 154 -27.23 41.73 17.50
C ASN A 154 -26.05 41.00 16.84
N SER A 155 -25.88 39.70 17.16
CA SER A 155 -24.80 38.85 16.62
C SER A 155 -24.69 38.91 15.11
N ARG A 156 -25.76 38.58 14.39
CA ARG A 156 -25.76 38.55 12.92
C ARG A 156 -25.30 39.87 12.32
N THR A 157 -25.79 41.01 12.80
CA THR A 157 -25.40 42.33 12.28
C THR A 157 -23.93 42.64 12.58
N SER A 158 -23.46 42.41 13.81
CA SER A 158 -22.07 42.69 14.20
C SER A 158 -21.06 41.80 13.47
N TYR A 159 -21.33 40.51 13.31
CA TYR A 159 -20.48 39.61 12.52
C TYR A 159 -20.53 39.96 11.03
N LYS A 160 -21.67 40.40 10.51
CA LYS A 160 -21.78 40.88 9.13
C LYS A 160 -20.90 42.11 8.89
N ALA A 161 -20.84 43.06 9.83
CA ALA A 161 -20.02 44.25 9.68
C ALA A 161 -18.52 43.91 9.49
N MET A 162 -17.97 43.01 10.30
CA MET A 162 -16.60 42.53 10.12
C MET A 162 -16.45 41.70 8.83
N SER A 163 -17.40 40.83 8.49
CA SER A 163 -17.38 40.08 7.23
C SER A 163 -17.32 40.99 6.00
N ASP A 164 -18.13 42.06 5.97
CA ASP A 164 -18.16 43.03 4.87
C ASP A 164 -16.82 43.78 4.78
N ALA A 165 -16.24 44.15 5.93
CA ALA A 165 -14.92 44.78 5.99
C ALA A 165 -13.80 43.85 5.46
N LEU A 166 -13.80 42.57 5.85
CA LEU A 166 -12.85 41.57 5.34
C LEU A 166 -13.01 41.33 3.83
N LYS A 167 -14.25 41.30 3.32
CA LYS A 167 -14.52 41.15 1.87
C LYS A 167 -14.10 42.36 1.05
N ALA A 168 -14.15 43.56 1.63
CA ALA A 168 -13.67 44.78 1.00
C ALA A 168 -12.14 44.88 0.99
N SER A 169 -11.46 44.11 1.84
CA SER A 169 -10.02 44.03 1.88
C SER A 169 -9.44 43.27 0.68
N VAL A 170 -8.23 43.65 0.26
CA VAL A 170 -7.53 43.03 -0.88
C VAL A 170 -6.96 41.64 -0.55
N ARG A 171 -6.96 41.25 0.73
CA ARG A 171 -6.44 39.96 1.19
C ARG A 171 -7.60 39.06 1.65
N PRO A 172 -7.74 37.85 1.08
CA PRO A 172 -8.71 36.86 1.56
C PRO A 172 -8.33 36.37 2.96
N ILE A 173 -9.26 36.46 3.91
CA ILE A 173 -9.07 36.06 5.31
C ILE A 173 -10.19 35.09 5.70
N VAL A 174 -9.81 33.90 6.18
CA VAL A 174 -10.76 32.94 6.78
C VAL A 174 -11.38 33.59 8.01
N PHE A 175 -12.70 33.62 8.06
CA PHE A 175 -13.46 34.28 9.13
C PHE A 175 -14.18 33.26 10.00
N SER A 176 -13.69 33.10 11.23
CA SER A 176 -14.18 32.18 12.25
C SER A 176 -15.00 32.92 13.30
N ILE A 177 -16.29 32.61 13.36
CA ILE A 177 -17.27 33.25 14.24
C ILE A 177 -17.28 32.52 15.59
N CYS A 178 -17.12 33.25 16.70
CA CYS A 178 -17.05 32.70 18.04
C CYS A 178 -18.06 33.38 18.97
N GLU A 179 -19.36 33.05 18.80
CA GLU A 179 -20.43 33.45 19.73
C GLU A 179 -21.07 32.27 20.48
N TRP A 180 -20.35 31.15 20.49
CA TRP A 180 -20.62 29.96 21.33
C TRP A 180 -21.93 29.21 21.02
N GLY A 181 -22.52 29.43 19.85
CA GLY A 181 -23.81 28.84 19.48
C GLY A 181 -25.03 29.55 20.07
N SER A 182 -24.82 30.63 20.83
CA SER A 182 -25.84 31.28 21.67
C SER A 182 -27.03 31.81 20.87
N THR A 183 -26.78 32.24 19.63
CA THR A 183 -27.78 32.75 18.69
C THR A 183 -27.94 31.87 17.46
N GLN A 184 -27.57 30.59 17.56
CA GLN A 184 -27.75 29.56 16.53
C GLN A 184 -27.10 29.95 15.18
N PRO A 185 -25.78 30.16 15.14
CA PRO A 185 -25.06 30.71 13.99
C PRO A 185 -25.16 29.83 12.76
N TRP A 186 -25.36 28.52 12.92
CA TRP A 186 -25.66 27.60 11.82
C TRP A 186 -26.88 28.00 10.97
N LEU A 187 -27.79 28.83 11.48
CA LEU A 187 -28.95 29.36 10.73
C LEU A 187 -28.65 30.61 9.90
N TRP A 188 -27.58 31.35 10.19
CA TRP A 188 -27.37 32.69 9.59
C TRP A 188 -25.93 33.02 9.19
N ALA A 189 -24.93 32.29 9.69
CA ALA A 189 -23.51 32.59 9.53
C ALA A 189 -22.97 32.18 8.16
N ARG A 190 -23.61 31.23 7.46
CA ARG A 190 -23.21 30.83 6.11
C ARG A 190 -23.28 32.04 5.16
N GLY A 191 -22.17 32.32 4.48
CA GLY A 191 -21.99 33.50 3.63
C GLY A 191 -21.53 34.77 4.37
N ILE A 192 -21.54 34.76 5.71
CA ILE A 192 -20.90 35.78 6.55
C ILE A 192 -19.51 35.29 6.96
N GLY A 193 -19.42 34.12 7.58
CA GLY A 193 -18.16 33.46 7.95
C GLY A 193 -18.00 32.11 7.28
N HIS A 194 -16.85 31.50 7.52
CA HIS A 194 -16.45 30.20 6.99
C HIS A 194 -16.63 29.06 7.98
N LEU A 195 -16.69 29.40 9.27
CA LEU A 195 -16.93 28.48 10.37
C LEU A 195 -17.51 29.26 11.55
N TRP A 196 -18.26 28.57 12.40
CA TRP A 196 -18.93 29.16 13.55
C TRP A 196 -18.95 28.21 14.75
N ARG A 197 -18.54 28.71 15.91
CA ARG A 197 -18.61 27.99 17.17
C ARG A 197 -20.05 27.60 17.48
N THR A 198 -20.28 26.33 17.77
CA THR A 198 -21.61 25.78 18.07
C THR A 198 -21.88 25.61 19.57
N THR A 199 -20.84 25.73 20.40
CA THR A 199 -20.90 25.52 21.85
C THR A 199 -20.01 26.50 22.61
N GLY A 200 -20.17 26.53 23.94
CA GLY A 200 -19.17 27.08 24.86
C GLY A 200 -17.82 26.36 24.75
N ASP A 201 -16.83 26.86 25.50
CA ASP A 201 -15.44 26.42 25.38
C ASP A 201 -15.24 24.98 25.88
N ILE A 202 -14.44 24.23 25.13
CA ILE A 202 -13.99 22.90 25.51
C ILE A 202 -13.03 22.96 26.70
N GLN A 203 -13.02 21.88 27.48
CA GLN A 203 -12.04 21.64 28.52
C GLN A 203 -11.41 20.27 28.30
N ALA A 204 -10.14 20.12 28.68
CA ALA A 204 -9.37 18.88 28.60
C ALA A 204 -9.83 17.79 29.60
N ASN A 205 -11.11 17.41 29.54
CA ASN A 205 -11.69 16.28 30.27
C ASN A 205 -12.82 15.61 29.47
N TRP A 206 -13.02 14.32 29.71
CA TRP A 206 -13.98 13.49 28.98
C TRP A 206 -15.41 14.04 28.99
N GLY A 207 -15.87 14.55 30.14
CA GLY A 207 -17.22 15.08 30.29
C GLY A 207 -17.50 16.27 29.37
N SER A 208 -16.55 17.21 29.28
CA SER A 208 -16.66 18.36 28.38
C SER A 208 -16.70 17.94 26.91
N ILE A 209 -15.78 17.06 26.49
CA ILE A 209 -15.70 16.55 25.11
C ILE A 209 -17.03 15.88 24.71
N MET A 210 -17.56 15.01 25.58
CA MET A 210 -18.82 14.31 25.33
C MET A 210 -20.03 15.25 25.31
N SER A 211 -20.08 16.23 26.22
CA SER A 211 -21.17 17.22 26.23
C SER A 211 -21.19 18.09 24.96
N ILE A 212 -20.01 18.42 24.42
CA ILE A 212 -19.88 19.17 23.16
C ILE A 212 -20.30 18.30 21.98
N LEU A 213 -19.88 17.03 21.95
CA LEU A 213 -20.30 16.06 20.93
C LEU A 213 -21.83 15.95 20.88
N ASP A 214 -22.47 15.80 22.04
CA ASP A 214 -23.93 15.66 22.15
C ASP A 214 -24.67 16.87 21.56
N SER A 215 -24.06 18.07 21.66
CA SER A 215 -24.61 19.31 21.13
C SER A 215 -24.50 19.42 19.59
N GLN A 216 -23.75 18.53 18.93
CA GLN A 216 -23.62 18.54 17.46
C GLN A 216 -24.73 17.76 16.74
N VAL A 217 -25.48 16.92 17.46
CA VAL A 217 -26.55 16.09 16.88
C VAL A 217 -27.63 17.00 16.27
N GLY A 218 -27.94 16.80 14.99
CA GLY A 218 -28.92 17.60 14.26
C GLY A 218 -28.36 18.83 13.55
N LEU A 219 -27.07 19.15 13.73
CA LEU A 219 -26.41 20.28 13.06
C LEU A 219 -25.76 19.90 11.71
N GLU A 220 -25.77 18.62 11.35
CA GLU A 220 -24.99 18.05 10.25
C GLU A 220 -25.35 18.65 8.89
N LYS A 221 -26.63 19.05 8.73
CA LYS A 221 -27.15 19.67 7.50
C LYS A 221 -26.66 21.10 7.25
N TYR A 222 -26.03 21.74 8.23
CA TYR A 222 -25.55 23.12 8.11
C TYR A 222 -24.06 23.20 7.76
N ALA A 223 -23.31 22.11 7.98
CA ALA A 223 -21.90 22.01 7.61
C ALA A 223 -21.71 21.60 6.15
N GLY A 224 -20.65 22.10 5.53
CA GLY A 224 -20.25 21.77 4.17
C GLY A 224 -19.20 22.73 3.63
N PRO A 225 -18.74 22.57 2.38
CA PRO A 225 -17.72 23.44 1.79
C PRO A 225 -18.03 24.93 1.99
N GLY A 226 -17.03 25.67 2.50
CA GLY A 226 -17.11 27.10 2.83
C GLY A 226 -17.91 27.47 4.08
N GLY A 227 -18.37 26.51 4.89
CA GLY A 227 -19.18 26.78 6.08
C GLY A 227 -19.27 25.60 7.04
N TRP A 228 -18.55 25.66 8.16
CA TRP A 228 -18.36 24.53 9.09
C TRP A 228 -18.91 24.81 10.49
N ASN A 229 -19.54 23.79 11.09
CA ASN A 229 -19.80 23.80 12.53
C ASN A 229 -18.48 23.61 13.27
N ASP A 230 -18.19 24.49 14.23
CA ASP A 230 -16.97 24.46 15.03
C ASP A 230 -17.30 24.06 16.48
N PRO A 231 -17.12 22.77 16.84
CA PRO A 231 -17.25 22.29 18.22
C PRO A 231 -16.04 22.64 19.11
N ASP A 232 -15.26 23.65 18.75
CA ASP A 232 -14.07 24.14 19.45
C ASP A 232 -12.80 23.30 19.24
N MET A 233 -11.70 23.80 19.79
CA MET A 233 -10.35 23.29 19.61
C MET A 233 -10.14 21.84 20.10
N LEU A 234 -9.03 21.25 19.65
CA LEU A 234 -8.58 19.92 20.02
C LEU A 234 -7.75 19.96 21.32
N GLU A 235 -8.15 19.17 22.31
CA GLU A 235 -7.46 19.02 23.60
C GLU A 235 -6.48 17.84 23.62
N ILE A 236 -6.11 17.31 22.46
CA ILE A 236 -5.24 16.13 22.36
C ILE A 236 -3.86 16.44 22.97
N GLY A 237 -3.49 15.69 24.00
CA GLY A 237 -2.25 15.89 24.75
C GLY A 237 -2.32 16.93 25.86
N ASN A 238 -3.47 17.57 26.08
CA ASN A 238 -3.72 18.42 27.24
C ASN A 238 -4.43 17.64 28.36
N GLY A 239 -4.37 18.17 29.58
CA GLY A 239 -5.03 17.61 30.75
C GLY A 239 -4.59 16.18 31.07
N ASN A 240 -5.51 15.39 31.63
CA ASN A 240 -5.27 13.99 32.02
C ASN A 240 -6.11 13.01 31.19
N LEU A 241 -6.36 13.34 29.92
CA LEU A 241 -7.10 12.48 29.01
C LEU A 241 -6.33 11.18 28.72
N THR A 242 -7.01 10.04 28.78
CA THR A 242 -6.39 8.76 28.45
C THR A 242 -6.06 8.68 26.94
N PRO A 243 -5.17 7.76 26.51
CA PRO A 243 -4.94 7.54 25.08
C PRO A 243 -6.21 7.17 24.30
N GLY A 244 -7.17 6.47 24.93
CA GLY A 244 -8.48 6.17 24.34
C GLY A 244 -9.33 7.42 24.13
N GLU A 245 -9.39 8.27 25.16
CA GLU A 245 -10.16 9.52 25.13
C GLU A 245 -9.60 10.49 24.08
N ASN A 246 -8.27 10.61 23.97
CA ASN A 246 -7.62 11.40 22.93
C ASN A 246 -7.97 10.90 21.52
N ARG A 247 -7.96 9.57 21.29
CA ARG A 247 -8.36 9.00 19.98
C ARG A 247 -9.84 9.21 19.69
N ALA A 248 -10.70 9.03 20.69
CA ALA A 248 -12.15 9.26 20.55
C ALA A 248 -12.43 10.71 20.19
N HIS A 249 -11.87 11.67 20.92
CA HIS A 249 -12.02 13.10 20.65
C HIS A 249 -11.59 13.44 19.21
N PHE A 250 -10.39 13.02 18.80
CA PHE A 250 -9.89 13.31 17.46
C PHE A 250 -10.75 12.66 16.35
N SER A 251 -11.15 11.40 16.55
CA SER A 251 -11.98 10.66 15.58
C SER A 251 -13.33 11.32 15.37
N LEU A 252 -13.96 11.77 16.45
CA LEU A 252 -15.27 12.42 16.42
C LEU A 252 -15.19 13.79 15.75
N TRP A 253 -14.19 14.62 16.06
CA TRP A 253 -13.99 15.90 15.36
C TRP A 253 -13.72 15.68 13.87
N CYS A 254 -12.96 14.65 13.52
CA CYS A 254 -12.75 14.28 12.13
C CYS A 254 -14.06 13.86 11.44
N LEU A 255 -14.84 12.99 12.10
CA LEU A 255 -16.13 12.53 11.60
C LEU A 255 -17.12 13.69 11.44
N LEU A 256 -17.10 14.67 12.34
CA LEU A 256 -17.98 15.83 12.31
C LEU A 256 -17.64 16.84 11.20
N ALA A 257 -16.55 16.64 10.46
CA ALA A 257 -15.99 17.68 9.58
C ALA A 257 -15.74 19.01 10.34
N ALA A 258 -15.32 18.90 11.60
CA ALA A 258 -14.96 20.05 12.42
C ALA A 258 -13.61 20.65 11.97
N PRO A 259 -13.38 21.95 12.17
CA PRO A 259 -12.04 22.52 12.13
C PRO A 259 -11.11 21.76 13.11
N LEU A 260 -9.90 21.43 12.68
CA LEU A 260 -8.92 20.70 13.50
C LEU A 260 -7.86 21.67 14.01
N MET A 261 -8.20 22.42 15.06
CA MET A 261 -7.33 23.41 15.68
C MET A 261 -6.70 22.84 16.95
N ALA A 262 -5.42 22.48 16.93
CA ALA A 262 -4.69 21.99 18.10
C ALA A 262 -4.52 23.10 19.16
N GLY A 263 -4.81 22.79 20.43
CA GLY A 263 -4.69 23.72 21.57
C GLY A 263 -3.55 23.38 22.55
N ASN A 264 -2.64 22.48 22.21
CA ASN A 264 -1.58 21.99 23.10
C ASN A 264 -0.22 22.69 22.87
N ASP A 265 0.80 22.38 23.67
CA ASP A 265 2.19 22.81 23.41
C ASP A 265 2.87 21.87 22.41
N LEU A 266 3.07 22.34 21.17
CA LEU A 266 3.62 21.54 20.09
C LEU A 266 5.08 21.09 20.32
N ARG A 267 5.83 21.80 21.16
CA ARG A 267 7.26 21.50 21.42
C ARG A 267 7.46 20.28 22.30
N SER A 268 6.46 19.94 23.11
CA SER A 268 6.53 18.89 24.13
C SER A 268 5.56 17.74 23.88
N MET A 269 5.01 17.63 22.66
CA MET A 269 4.10 16.55 22.33
C MET A 269 4.78 15.19 22.47
N SER A 270 4.08 14.24 23.09
CA SER A 270 4.49 12.85 23.06
C SER A 270 4.39 12.27 21.65
N ARG A 271 5.10 11.17 21.38
CA ARG A 271 4.95 10.45 20.10
C ARG A 271 3.50 10.02 19.85
N ALA A 272 2.79 9.56 20.88
CA ALA A 272 1.40 9.15 20.77
C ALA A 272 0.49 10.34 20.41
N THR A 273 0.75 11.53 20.96
CA THR A 273 0.04 12.78 20.62
C THR A 273 0.24 13.14 19.15
N ILE A 274 1.49 13.08 18.66
CA ILE A 274 1.81 13.33 17.25
C ILE A 274 1.09 12.29 16.38
N GLU A 275 1.21 11.00 16.69
CA GLU A 275 0.57 9.92 15.92
C GLU A 275 -0.96 10.06 15.83
N ILE A 276 -1.61 10.58 16.87
CA ILE A 276 -3.05 10.90 16.85
C ILE A 276 -3.30 12.08 15.91
N LEU A 277 -2.63 13.21 16.14
CA LEU A 277 -2.85 14.45 15.39
C LEU A 277 -2.42 14.32 13.93
N THR A 278 -1.55 13.39 13.56
CA THR A 278 -1.05 13.23 12.19
C THR A 278 -1.48 11.92 11.54
N ASN A 279 -2.52 11.23 12.03
CA ASN A 279 -3.01 10.02 11.37
C ASN A 279 -3.66 10.36 10.01
N PRO A 280 -3.03 9.99 8.88
CA PRO A 280 -3.50 10.44 7.56
C PRO A 280 -4.87 9.86 7.19
N GLU A 281 -5.20 8.66 7.66
CA GLU A 281 -6.47 8.00 7.30
C GLU A 281 -7.65 8.60 8.04
N VAL A 282 -7.45 9.00 9.31
CA VAL A 282 -8.47 9.68 10.12
C VAL A 282 -8.66 11.12 9.66
N ILE A 283 -7.56 11.83 9.35
CA ILE A 283 -7.60 13.17 8.73
C ILE A 283 -8.31 13.13 7.38
N ALA A 284 -8.08 12.10 6.55
CA ALA A 284 -8.76 11.97 5.27
C ALA A 284 -10.29 11.89 5.41
N VAL A 285 -10.82 11.39 6.54
CA VAL A 285 -12.25 11.45 6.83
C VAL A 285 -12.70 12.89 7.11
N ASN A 286 -11.91 13.69 7.82
CA ASN A 286 -12.21 15.11 8.03
C ASN A 286 -12.16 15.92 6.73
N GLN A 287 -11.10 15.71 5.96
CA GLN A 287 -10.76 16.46 4.74
C GLN A 287 -11.45 15.90 3.48
N ASP A 288 -12.39 14.97 3.61
CA ASP A 288 -13.16 14.44 2.48
C ASP A 288 -13.95 15.56 1.77
N SER A 289 -13.77 15.66 0.45
CA SER A 289 -14.31 16.74 -0.37
C SER A 289 -15.83 16.75 -0.53
N LEU A 290 -16.56 15.71 -0.08
CA LEU A 290 -18.02 15.79 0.04
C LEU A 290 -18.40 16.85 1.09
N GLY A 291 -17.54 17.07 2.08
CA GLY A 291 -17.75 18.03 3.16
C GLY A 291 -18.94 17.69 4.06
N ALA A 292 -19.45 16.45 4.01
CA ALA A 292 -20.53 16.02 4.87
C ALA A 292 -20.05 15.92 6.32
N GLN A 293 -20.82 16.49 7.26
CA GLN A 293 -20.67 16.19 8.68
C GLN A 293 -21.28 14.82 8.99
N GLY A 294 -20.63 14.04 9.86
CA GLY A 294 -21.14 12.76 10.33
C GLY A 294 -22.32 12.89 11.27
N VAL A 295 -23.20 11.89 11.26
CA VAL A 295 -24.44 11.80 12.02
C VAL A 295 -24.36 10.69 13.07
N LYS A 296 -25.03 10.88 14.21
CA LYS A 296 -25.26 9.78 15.17
C LYS A 296 -26.31 8.84 14.57
N LEU A 297 -25.89 7.62 14.25
CA LEU A 297 -26.75 6.62 13.62
C LEU A 297 -27.54 5.82 14.67
N ARG A 298 -26.87 5.46 15.77
CA ARG A 298 -27.46 4.66 16.85
C ARG A 298 -26.93 5.11 18.20
N ASP A 299 -27.82 5.12 19.18
CA ASP A 299 -27.54 5.48 20.57
C ASP A 299 -28.08 4.36 21.47
N ASP A 300 -27.17 3.53 21.98
CA ASP A 300 -27.47 2.41 22.87
C ASP A 300 -27.04 2.75 24.32
N GLY A 301 -27.18 4.03 24.71
CA GLY A 301 -26.77 4.55 26.01
C GLY A 301 -25.29 4.94 26.02
N ASN A 302 -24.45 4.17 26.73
CA ASN A 302 -23.00 4.45 26.76
C ASN A 302 -22.26 3.98 25.50
N TYR A 303 -22.97 3.45 24.50
CA TYR A 303 -22.37 2.90 23.28
C TYR A 303 -23.07 3.53 22.09
N GLU A 304 -22.32 4.22 21.25
CA GLU A 304 -22.88 4.95 20.12
C GLU A 304 -22.23 4.53 18.81
N VAL A 305 -23.04 4.46 17.76
CA VAL A 305 -22.56 4.28 16.39
C VAL A 305 -22.80 5.56 15.61
N TRP A 306 -21.74 6.11 15.04
CA TRP A 306 -21.80 7.28 14.19
C TRP A 306 -21.36 6.93 12.77
N ARG A 307 -21.87 7.65 11.78
CA ARG A 307 -21.49 7.46 10.38
C ARG A 307 -21.25 8.78 9.66
N LYS A 308 -20.35 8.77 8.68
CA LYS A 308 -20.17 9.84 7.70
C LYS A 308 -20.08 9.25 6.28
N PRO A 309 -20.96 9.66 5.34
CA PRO A 309 -20.77 9.35 3.94
C PRO A 309 -19.55 10.11 3.39
N MET A 310 -18.80 9.48 2.49
CA MET A 310 -17.62 10.07 1.85
C MET A 310 -17.84 10.24 0.35
N ARG A 311 -17.04 11.11 -0.29
CA ARG A 311 -17.19 11.50 -1.70
C ARG A 311 -17.15 10.31 -2.67
N ASP A 312 -16.33 9.32 -2.38
CA ASP A 312 -16.12 8.12 -3.20
C ASP A 312 -17.22 7.05 -3.03
N GLY A 313 -18.25 7.34 -2.22
CA GLY A 313 -19.32 6.41 -1.89
C GLY A 313 -19.00 5.50 -0.70
N SER A 314 -17.79 5.58 -0.13
CA SER A 314 -17.47 4.89 1.13
C SER A 314 -18.21 5.51 2.32
N GLN A 315 -18.25 4.78 3.43
CA GLN A 315 -18.78 5.24 4.71
C GLN A 315 -17.67 5.14 5.76
N ALA A 316 -17.43 6.22 6.49
CA ALA A 316 -16.67 6.18 7.74
C ALA A 316 -17.64 5.86 8.89
N ILE A 317 -17.28 4.88 9.72
CA ILE A 317 -18.08 4.41 10.87
C ILE A 317 -17.24 4.57 12.14
N VAL A 318 -17.85 5.12 13.18
CA VAL A 318 -17.25 5.26 14.49
C VAL A 318 -18.08 4.48 15.51
N PHE A 319 -17.44 3.55 16.20
CA PHE A 319 -17.96 2.94 17.42
C PHE A 319 -17.37 3.67 18.61
N LEU A 320 -18.21 4.38 19.37
CA LEU A 320 -17.81 5.13 20.55
C LEU A 320 -18.27 4.38 21.81
N ASN A 321 -17.33 4.11 22.71
CA ASN A 321 -17.61 3.58 24.04
C ASN A 321 -17.40 4.65 25.09
N ARG A 322 -18.50 5.17 25.64
CA ARG A 322 -18.53 6.17 26.71
C ARG A 322 -18.44 5.55 28.11
N SER A 323 -18.40 4.22 28.21
CA SER A 323 -18.37 3.50 29.48
C SER A 323 -16.96 3.13 29.94
N GLN A 324 -16.85 2.72 31.19
CA GLN A 324 -15.60 2.23 31.82
C GLN A 324 -15.33 0.74 31.58
N ILE A 325 -16.09 0.08 30.69
CA ILE A 325 -15.93 -1.35 30.40
C ILE A 325 -15.85 -1.59 28.90
N ASP A 326 -15.04 -2.56 28.49
CA ASP A 326 -14.92 -2.94 27.09
C ASP A 326 -16.25 -3.48 26.54
N LYS A 327 -16.54 -3.18 25.28
CA LYS A 327 -17.78 -3.60 24.62
C LYS A 327 -17.56 -4.00 23.18
N GLN A 328 -18.09 -5.16 22.80
CA GLN A 328 -18.25 -5.50 21.39
C GLN A 328 -19.44 -4.75 20.79
N MET A 329 -19.17 -3.99 19.72
CA MET A 329 -20.15 -3.19 18.99
C MET A 329 -20.20 -3.67 17.54
N THR A 330 -21.37 -3.57 16.91
CA THR A 330 -21.66 -4.14 15.58
C THR A 330 -22.42 -3.15 14.72
N ILE A 331 -22.10 -3.09 13.42
CA ILE A 331 -22.90 -2.40 12.40
C ILE A 331 -23.36 -3.38 11.32
N ARG A 332 -24.59 -3.21 10.83
CA ARG A 332 -25.15 -4.01 9.73
C ARG A 332 -25.17 -3.17 8.46
N TRP A 333 -24.97 -3.78 7.30
CA TRP A 333 -24.97 -3.10 5.99
C TRP A 333 -26.26 -2.33 5.73
N GLN A 334 -27.39 -2.93 6.12
CA GLN A 334 -28.71 -2.30 5.99
C GLN A 334 -28.85 -1.02 6.84
N ASP A 335 -28.13 -0.90 7.97
CA ASP A 335 -28.17 0.30 8.82
C ASP A 335 -27.49 1.51 8.15
N ILE A 336 -26.63 1.26 7.15
CA ILE A 336 -25.84 2.29 6.46
C ILE A 336 -26.14 2.37 4.95
N GLY A 337 -27.27 1.78 4.53
CA GLY A 337 -27.80 1.91 3.16
C GLY A 337 -27.25 0.92 2.14
N PHE A 338 -26.58 -0.15 2.57
CA PHE A 338 -26.13 -1.25 1.72
C PHE A 338 -27.04 -2.48 1.84
N SER A 339 -27.06 -3.33 0.81
CA SER A 339 -27.74 -4.63 0.87
C SER A 339 -26.99 -5.58 1.81
N SER A 340 -27.69 -6.55 2.41
CA SER A 340 -27.04 -7.65 3.14
C SER A 340 -26.14 -8.50 2.24
N ASP A 341 -26.42 -8.51 0.93
CA ASP A 341 -25.66 -9.27 -0.07
C ASP A 341 -24.45 -8.51 -0.61
N ASP A 342 -24.31 -7.22 -0.27
CA ASP A 342 -23.15 -6.45 -0.66
C ASP A 342 -21.89 -6.93 0.08
N ILE A 343 -20.82 -7.14 -0.67
CA ILE A 343 -19.47 -7.34 -0.13
C ILE A 343 -18.81 -5.96 0.02
N LEU A 344 -18.50 -5.59 1.26
CA LEU A 344 -17.77 -4.37 1.56
C LEU A 344 -16.37 -4.71 2.04
N PHE A 345 -15.38 -3.95 1.57
CA PHE A 345 -14.06 -3.96 2.16
C PHE A 345 -14.05 -3.05 3.39
N VAL A 346 -13.52 -3.56 4.49
CA VAL A 346 -13.51 -2.90 5.79
C VAL A 346 -12.07 -2.69 6.23
N ARG A 347 -11.74 -1.46 6.61
CA ARG A 347 -10.43 -1.06 7.11
C ARG A 347 -10.54 -0.34 8.45
N ASP A 348 -9.71 -0.72 9.42
CA ASP A 348 -9.55 -0.03 10.70
C ASP A 348 -8.50 1.09 10.55
N LEU A 349 -8.94 2.34 10.71
CA LEU A 349 -8.12 3.53 10.42
C LEU A 349 -7.09 3.84 11.51
N TRP A 350 -7.31 3.37 12.74
CA TRP A 350 -6.37 3.53 13.83
C TRP A 350 -5.30 2.44 13.82
N LYS A 351 -5.70 1.20 13.56
CA LYS A 351 -4.76 0.08 13.40
C LYS A 351 -4.04 0.11 12.05
N LYS A 352 -4.53 0.90 11.09
CA LYS A 352 -4.06 0.94 9.69
C LYS A 352 -4.07 -0.47 9.08
N GLN A 353 -5.08 -1.25 9.44
CA GLN A 353 -5.17 -2.67 9.15
C GLN A 353 -6.46 -2.97 8.39
N ASP A 354 -6.35 -3.78 7.35
CA ASP A 354 -7.51 -4.31 6.66
C ASP A 354 -8.18 -5.36 7.54
N VAL A 355 -9.46 -5.17 7.81
CA VAL A 355 -10.29 -6.20 8.44
C VAL A 355 -10.68 -7.25 7.41
N GLY A 356 -10.86 -6.84 6.15
CA GLY A 356 -11.07 -7.71 4.99
C GLY A 356 -12.35 -7.41 4.21
N TYR A 357 -12.71 -8.33 3.31
CA TYR A 357 -13.97 -8.31 2.58
C TYR A 357 -15.04 -9.01 3.42
N LEU A 358 -16.08 -8.27 3.81
CA LEU A 358 -17.13 -8.74 4.70
C LEU A 358 -18.51 -8.53 4.07
N GLN A 359 -19.42 -9.43 4.40
CA GLN A 359 -20.82 -9.38 3.98
C GLN A 359 -21.72 -9.22 5.20
N SER A 360 -22.86 -8.57 5.01
CA SER A 360 -23.91 -8.30 6.02
C SER A 360 -23.53 -7.42 7.22
N THR A 361 -22.42 -7.64 7.92
CA THR A 361 -22.06 -6.91 9.15
C THR A 361 -20.55 -6.81 9.37
N THR A 362 -20.15 -5.96 10.32
CA THR A 362 -18.83 -6.02 10.96
C THR A 362 -18.93 -5.63 12.44
N SER A 363 -18.01 -6.14 13.26
CA SER A 363 -17.98 -5.95 14.70
C SER A 363 -16.56 -5.64 15.19
N ALA A 364 -16.45 -4.86 16.25
CA ALA A 364 -15.19 -4.63 16.95
C ALA A 364 -15.41 -4.48 18.45
N THR A 365 -14.44 -4.94 19.25
CA THR A 365 -14.37 -4.64 20.68
C THR A 365 -13.75 -3.27 20.87
N VAL A 366 -14.49 -2.37 21.52
CA VAL A 366 -14.05 -1.01 21.85
C VAL A 366 -13.74 -0.95 23.34
N ALA A 367 -12.52 -0.55 23.67
CA ALA A 367 -12.09 -0.43 25.06
C ALA A 367 -12.88 0.67 25.81
N ALA A 368 -12.80 0.66 27.13
CA ALA A 368 -13.34 1.71 27.99
C ALA A 368 -12.87 3.12 27.55
N HIS A 369 -13.81 4.07 27.45
CA HIS A 369 -13.56 5.47 27.03
C HIS A 369 -12.73 5.57 25.73
N ASP A 370 -13.10 4.78 24.73
CA ASP A 370 -12.32 4.64 23.50
C ASP A 370 -13.21 4.56 22.26
N VAL A 371 -12.55 4.46 21.11
CA VAL A 371 -13.15 4.43 19.79
C VAL A 371 -12.53 3.35 18.90
N VAL A 372 -13.36 2.78 18.02
CA VAL A 372 -12.91 2.14 16.79
C VAL A 372 -13.46 2.94 15.62
N MET A 373 -12.58 3.28 14.68
CA MET A 373 -12.96 4.03 13.47
C MET A 373 -12.66 3.18 12.25
N LEU A 374 -13.70 2.87 11.48
CA LEU A 374 -13.64 2.03 10.29
C LEU A 374 -13.98 2.84 9.04
N ARG A 375 -13.42 2.46 7.90
CA ARG A 375 -13.93 2.86 6.58
C ARG A 375 -14.40 1.63 5.81
N LEU A 376 -15.57 1.76 5.21
CA LEU A 376 -16.27 0.67 4.53
C LEU A 376 -16.66 1.10 3.12
N TRP A 377 -16.40 0.28 2.11
CA TRP A 377 -16.79 0.58 0.74
C TRP A 377 -16.97 -0.68 -0.10
N LYS A 378 -17.80 -0.59 -1.15
CA LYS A 378 -17.88 -1.64 -2.15
C LYS A 378 -16.54 -1.74 -2.87
N LYS A 379 -15.94 -2.92 -2.80
CA LYS A 379 -14.71 -3.24 -3.50
C LYS A 379 -14.81 -4.69 -3.92
N THR A 380 -14.55 -4.96 -5.19
CA THR A 380 -14.46 -6.33 -5.68
C THR A 380 -13.32 -7.03 -4.95
N PRO A 381 -13.56 -8.20 -4.33
CA PRO A 381 -12.48 -9.06 -3.85
C PRO A 381 -11.47 -9.31 -4.98
N PRO A 382 -10.17 -9.44 -4.69
CA PRO A 382 -9.23 -9.96 -5.67
C PRO A 382 -9.68 -11.37 -6.07
N SER A 383 -9.65 -11.69 -7.36
CA SER A 383 -9.92 -13.05 -7.83
C SER A 383 -8.94 -14.03 -7.19
N ALA A 384 -9.40 -15.23 -6.86
CA ALA A 384 -8.54 -16.26 -6.30
C ALA A 384 -7.51 -16.72 -7.34
N ILE A 385 -6.35 -17.15 -6.88
CA ILE A 385 -5.36 -17.76 -7.77
C ILE A 385 -5.82 -19.20 -8.02
N PRO A 386 -5.92 -19.68 -9.28
CA PRO A 386 -6.31 -21.05 -9.56
C PRO A 386 -5.30 -22.05 -8.97
N THR A 387 -5.80 -23.20 -8.55
CA THR A 387 -4.99 -24.33 -8.04
C THR A 387 -4.85 -25.38 -9.14
N LEU A 388 -3.69 -26.03 -9.23
CA LEU A 388 -3.46 -27.10 -10.20
C LEU A 388 -2.41 -28.13 -9.78
N SER A 389 -2.56 -29.36 -10.27
CA SER A 389 -1.58 -30.44 -10.16
C SER A 389 -1.71 -31.45 -11.30
N PHE A 390 -0.61 -32.13 -11.64
CA PHE A 390 -0.68 -33.27 -12.55
C PHE A 390 -1.35 -34.46 -11.88
N SER A 391 -2.30 -35.09 -12.58
CA SER A 391 -2.82 -36.43 -12.25
C SER A 391 -2.14 -37.52 -13.09
N ALA A 392 -1.67 -37.17 -14.30
CA ALA A 392 -0.82 -38.01 -15.13
C ALA A 392 0.02 -37.15 -16.10
N PRO A 393 1.20 -37.61 -16.52
CA PRO A 393 1.95 -38.72 -15.93
C PRO A 393 2.44 -38.36 -14.52
N LEU A 394 2.85 -39.36 -13.75
CA LEU A 394 3.47 -39.12 -12.43
C LEU A 394 4.91 -38.64 -12.61
N ASP A 395 5.45 -37.98 -11.59
CA ASP A 395 6.86 -37.62 -11.56
C ASP A 395 7.76 -38.85 -11.77
N SER A 396 8.81 -38.66 -12.56
CA SER A 396 9.74 -39.70 -13.02
C SER A 396 9.16 -40.80 -13.93
N SER A 397 8.02 -40.54 -14.59
CA SER A 397 7.46 -41.47 -15.58
C SER A 397 8.36 -41.65 -16.82
N ARG A 398 8.25 -42.83 -17.44
CA ARG A 398 9.08 -43.30 -18.55
C ARG A 398 8.31 -43.46 -19.86
N PHE A 399 8.90 -42.99 -20.95
CA PHE A 399 8.37 -43.08 -22.31
C PHE A 399 9.49 -43.36 -23.31
N SER A 400 9.15 -43.78 -24.52
CA SER A 400 10.06 -43.87 -25.67
C SER A 400 9.86 -42.70 -26.63
N VAL A 401 10.88 -42.38 -27.43
CA VAL A 401 10.78 -41.42 -28.54
C VAL A 401 9.60 -41.82 -29.43
N GLY A 402 8.77 -40.85 -29.78
CA GLY A 402 7.59 -41.06 -30.60
C GLY A 402 6.36 -41.59 -29.87
N ASP A 403 6.42 -41.93 -28.57
CA ASP A 403 5.22 -42.27 -27.79
C ASP A 403 4.24 -41.10 -27.71
N ASP A 404 2.93 -41.39 -27.70
CA ASP A 404 1.90 -40.41 -27.32
C ASP A 404 1.88 -40.24 -25.80
N ILE A 405 2.45 -39.13 -25.31
CA ILE A 405 2.46 -38.81 -23.89
C ILE A 405 1.22 -37.98 -23.57
N GLN A 406 0.33 -38.54 -22.76
CA GLN A 406 -0.87 -37.86 -22.27
C GLN A 406 -0.60 -37.20 -20.92
N PHE A 407 -0.82 -35.89 -20.87
CA PHE A 407 -0.83 -35.09 -19.66
C PHE A 407 -2.27 -34.86 -19.23
N THR A 408 -2.55 -35.10 -17.96
CA THR A 408 -3.85 -34.82 -17.35
C THR A 408 -3.62 -33.97 -16.12
N VAL A 409 -4.34 -32.86 -16.03
CA VAL A 409 -4.18 -31.84 -14.98
C VAL A 409 -5.50 -31.73 -14.22
N MET A 410 -5.42 -31.69 -12.90
CA MET A 410 -6.53 -31.22 -12.07
C MET A 410 -6.32 -29.74 -11.84
N ALA A 411 -7.25 -28.91 -12.29
CA ALA A 411 -7.21 -27.48 -12.04
C ALA A 411 -8.59 -26.99 -11.56
N ALA A 412 -8.59 -26.09 -10.58
CA ALA A 412 -9.81 -25.53 -9.99
C ALA A 412 -9.57 -24.09 -9.54
N ASP A 413 -10.61 -23.29 -9.62
CA ASP A 413 -10.64 -21.92 -9.13
C ASP A 413 -11.74 -21.80 -8.06
N ALA A 414 -11.44 -21.10 -6.97
CA ALA A 414 -12.29 -21.03 -5.79
C ALA A 414 -13.43 -20.00 -5.94
N ASP A 415 -13.25 -18.98 -6.79
CA ASP A 415 -14.24 -17.92 -7.03
C ASP A 415 -14.59 -17.72 -8.51
N GLY A 416 -14.13 -18.62 -9.36
CA GLY A 416 -14.35 -18.57 -10.79
C GLY A 416 -14.26 -19.94 -11.45
N GLU A 417 -13.86 -19.91 -12.72
CA GLU A 417 -13.63 -21.11 -13.52
C GLU A 417 -12.26 -21.00 -14.18
N VAL A 418 -11.55 -22.12 -14.26
CA VAL A 418 -10.35 -22.23 -15.11
C VAL A 418 -10.81 -22.23 -16.56
N VAL A 419 -10.22 -21.40 -17.40
CA VAL A 419 -10.59 -21.25 -18.82
C VAL A 419 -9.52 -21.76 -19.77
N ARG A 420 -8.30 -22.01 -19.29
CA ARG A 420 -7.21 -22.57 -20.08
C ARG A 420 -6.19 -23.28 -19.21
N VAL A 421 -5.68 -24.42 -19.68
CA VAL A 421 -4.47 -25.07 -19.15
C VAL A 421 -3.45 -25.22 -20.26
N ASP A 422 -2.26 -24.67 -20.04
CA ASP A 422 -1.10 -24.83 -20.92
C ASP A 422 -0.11 -25.82 -20.28
N VAL A 423 0.44 -26.76 -21.06
CA VAL A 423 1.49 -27.69 -20.62
C VAL A 423 2.77 -27.35 -21.37
N SER A 424 3.89 -27.30 -20.66
CA SER A 424 5.20 -26.99 -21.23
C SER A 424 6.23 -28.07 -20.93
N ALA A 425 7.20 -28.24 -21.82
CA ALA A 425 8.41 -29.03 -21.61
C ALA A 425 9.64 -28.14 -21.74
N ASN A 426 10.49 -28.12 -20.71
CA ASN A 426 11.70 -27.30 -20.63
C ASN A 426 11.47 -25.80 -20.94
N GLY A 427 10.25 -25.30 -20.62
CA GLY A 427 9.84 -23.91 -20.82
C GLY A 427 9.12 -23.61 -22.14
N GLU A 428 9.02 -24.57 -23.07
CA GLU A 428 8.27 -24.42 -24.31
C GLU A 428 6.87 -25.05 -24.19
N ILE A 429 5.81 -24.34 -24.62
CA ILE A 429 4.45 -24.88 -24.59
C ILE A 429 4.33 -26.03 -25.61
N ILE A 430 3.98 -27.21 -25.10
CA ILE A 430 3.79 -28.44 -25.88
C ILE A 430 2.31 -28.79 -26.09
N GLY A 431 1.41 -28.17 -25.33
CA GLY A 431 -0.03 -28.33 -25.52
C GLY A 431 -0.84 -27.29 -24.75
N THR A 432 -2.04 -27.02 -25.25
CA THR A 432 -3.00 -26.08 -24.66
C THR A 432 -4.39 -26.70 -24.75
N ASP A 433 -5.12 -26.67 -23.65
CA ASP A 433 -6.54 -27.02 -23.57
C ASP A 433 -7.31 -25.80 -23.09
N SER A 434 -8.38 -25.46 -23.81
CA SER A 434 -9.23 -24.29 -23.61
C SER A 434 -10.72 -24.63 -23.53
N GLU A 435 -11.06 -25.91 -23.55
CA GLU A 435 -12.42 -26.41 -23.76
C GLU A 435 -12.84 -27.40 -22.68
N HIS A 436 -11.89 -28.02 -21.99
CA HIS A 436 -12.09 -28.89 -20.84
C HIS A 436 -13.12 -30.02 -21.10
N SER A 437 -13.22 -30.48 -22.35
CA SER A 437 -14.30 -31.38 -22.77
C SER A 437 -14.14 -32.81 -22.23
N ASP A 438 -12.92 -33.18 -21.85
CA ASP A 438 -12.51 -34.50 -21.38
C ASP A 438 -11.61 -34.43 -20.12
N GLY A 439 -11.73 -33.34 -19.34
CA GLY A 439 -10.77 -32.97 -18.30
C GLY A 439 -9.71 -32.01 -18.86
N TRP A 440 -8.80 -31.49 -18.02
CA TRP A 440 -7.70 -30.69 -18.55
C TRP A 440 -6.62 -31.62 -19.06
N SER A 441 -6.44 -31.68 -20.37
CA SER A 441 -5.50 -32.64 -20.97
C SER A 441 -4.66 -32.06 -22.10
N ALA A 442 -3.47 -32.63 -22.30
CA ALA A 442 -2.62 -32.29 -23.43
C ALA A 442 -1.89 -33.53 -23.92
N SER A 443 -1.69 -33.66 -25.23
CA SER A 443 -0.93 -34.75 -25.82
C SER A 443 0.34 -34.21 -26.48
N TRP A 444 1.46 -34.88 -26.26
CA TRP A 444 2.72 -34.51 -26.88
C TRP A 444 3.52 -35.74 -27.27
N ARG A 445 4.24 -35.66 -28.39
CA ARG A 445 5.22 -36.66 -28.82
C ARG A 445 6.61 -36.06 -28.77
N ALA A 446 7.47 -36.67 -27.97
CA ALA A 446 8.87 -36.27 -27.92
C ALA A 446 9.61 -36.78 -29.15
N GLU A 447 10.26 -35.87 -29.88
CA GLU A 447 11.05 -36.21 -31.08
C GLU A 447 12.48 -36.65 -30.76
N LYS A 448 12.96 -36.35 -29.54
CA LYS A 448 14.33 -36.63 -29.10
C LYS A 448 14.33 -37.32 -27.74
N PRO A 449 15.27 -38.25 -27.51
CA PRO A 449 15.48 -38.78 -26.17
C PRO A 449 15.99 -37.67 -25.24
N GLY A 450 15.73 -37.81 -23.95
CA GLY A 450 16.23 -36.87 -22.94
C GLY A 450 15.34 -36.72 -21.72
N ILE A 451 15.75 -35.81 -20.85
CA ILE A 451 15.07 -35.45 -19.60
C ILE A 451 14.28 -34.17 -19.84
N TYR A 452 12.98 -34.21 -19.55
CA TYR A 452 12.08 -33.08 -19.74
C TYR A 452 11.46 -32.69 -18.41
N GLN A 453 11.68 -31.43 -18.02
CA GLN A 453 10.95 -30.81 -16.93
C GLN A 453 9.62 -30.28 -17.47
N ILE A 454 8.51 -30.80 -16.94
CA ILE A 454 7.15 -30.48 -17.37
C ILE A 454 6.47 -29.59 -16.34
N LEU A 455 5.88 -28.50 -16.80
CA LEU A 455 5.07 -27.59 -16.00
C LEU A 455 3.70 -27.40 -16.65
N ALA A 456 2.65 -27.37 -15.85
CA ALA A 456 1.32 -26.93 -16.28
C ALA A 456 1.03 -25.53 -15.75
N PHE A 457 0.26 -24.75 -16.51
CA PHE A 457 -0.20 -23.42 -16.16
C PHE A 457 -1.72 -23.34 -16.30
N ALA A 458 -2.45 -23.06 -15.22
CA ALA A 458 -3.89 -22.86 -15.25
C ALA A 458 -4.18 -21.36 -15.26
N THR A 459 -5.04 -20.91 -16.18
CA THR A 459 -5.50 -19.52 -16.29
C THR A 459 -7.00 -19.45 -16.02
N ASP A 460 -7.42 -18.55 -15.14
CA ASP A 460 -8.83 -18.35 -14.79
C ASP A 460 -9.56 -17.38 -15.73
N ASN A 461 -10.88 -17.25 -15.53
CA ASN A 461 -11.74 -16.31 -16.25
C ASN A 461 -11.45 -14.81 -15.97
N SER A 462 -10.60 -14.52 -14.99
CA SER A 462 -10.10 -13.18 -14.64
C SER A 462 -8.73 -12.88 -15.27
N GLY A 463 -8.10 -13.87 -15.92
CA GLY A 463 -6.78 -13.78 -16.54
C GLY A 463 -5.60 -14.02 -15.60
N ILE A 464 -5.83 -14.47 -14.36
CA ILE A 464 -4.76 -14.85 -13.43
C ILE A 464 -4.28 -16.26 -13.80
N SER A 465 -2.95 -16.45 -13.82
CA SER A 465 -2.34 -17.74 -14.09
C SER A 465 -1.53 -18.25 -12.90
N ALA A 466 -1.59 -19.56 -12.66
CA ALA A 466 -0.79 -20.27 -11.67
C ALA A 466 -0.02 -21.42 -12.33
N ALA A 467 1.16 -21.76 -11.80
CA ALA A 467 1.98 -22.88 -12.29
C ALA A 467 1.91 -24.07 -11.31
N SER A 468 1.93 -25.29 -11.86
CA SER A 468 2.06 -26.51 -11.07
C SER A 468 3.45 -26.62 -10.42
N GLN A 469 3.61 -27.57 -9.50
CA GLN A 469 4.95 -28.11 -9.25
C GLN A 469 5.45 -28.81 -10.54
N PRO A 470 6.75 -28.69 -10.88
CA PRO A 470 7.28 -29.39 -12.03
C PRO A 470 7.28 -30.90 -11.78
N ILE A 471 6.99 -31.68 -12.82
CA ILE A 471 7.31 -33.11 -12.87
C ILE A 471 8.46 -33.31 -13.84
N THR A 472 9.27 -34.33 -13.61
CA THR A 472 10.30 -34.78 -14.54
C THR A 472 9.78 -36.00 -15.27
N ILE A 473 9.84 -35.98 -16.59
CA ILE A 473 9.66 -37.18 -17.39
C ILE A 473 10.93 -37.44 -18.19
N TYR A 474 11.06 -38.67 -18.64
CA TYR A 474 12.25 -39.14 -19.32
C TYR A 474 11.81 -39.92 -20.56
N VAL A 475 12.49 -39.65 -21.67
CA VAL A 475 12.19 -40.20 -22.98
C VAL A 475 13.39 -41.00 -23.46
N GLU A 476 13.20 -42.28 -23.71
CA GLU A 476 14.21 -43.24 -24.14
C GLU A 476 14.28 -43.34 -25.67
N PRO A 477 15.47 -43.59 -26.25
CA PRO A 477 15.57 -43.98 -27.65
C PRO A 477 14.84 -45.31 -27.89
N GLN A 478 14.13 -45.43 -29.02
CA GLN A 478 13.55 -46.71 -29.43
C GLN A 478 14.63 -47.73 -29.76
N ALA A 479 14.27 -49.02 -29.79
CA ALA A 479 15.18 -50.08 -30.24
C ALA A 479 15.79 -49.77 -31.61
N GLY A 480 17.13 -49.72 -31.68
CA GLY A 480 17.87 -49.24 -32.86
C GLY A 480 18.64 -47.95 -32.59
N PRO A 481 18.98 -47.17 -33.63
CA PRO A 481 19.89 -46.02 -33.51
C PRO A 481 19.43 -44.99 -32.47
N TYR A 482 20.34 -44.49 -31.63
CA TYR A 482 20.03 -43.50 -30.58
C TYR A 482 19.26 -42.27 -31.10
N TYR A 483 19.69 -41.74 -32.24
CA TYR A 483 19.07 -40.60 -32.91
C TYR A 483 17.96 -40.98 -33.90
N GLY A 484 17.50 -42.23 -33.89
CA GLY A 484 16.50 -42.77 -34.82
C GLY A 484 17.04 -43.14 -36.22
N THR A 485 18.24 -42.67 -36.58
CA THR A 485 18.95 -43.07 -37.81
C THR A 485 20.41 -43.44 -37.50
N PRO A 486 21.01 -44.42 -38.20
CA PRO A 486 22.41 -44.78 -37.99
C PRO A 486 23.37 -43.59 -38.19
N LEU A 487 24.41 -43.51 -37.38
CA LEU A 487 25.42 -42.44 -37.46
C LEU A 487 26.34 -42.67 -38.66
N ARG A 488 26.40 -41.71 -39.58
CA ARG A 488 27.23 -41.83 -40.79
C ARG A 488 28.69 -41.51 -40.53
N LEU A 489 29.61 -42.43 -40.87
CA LEU A 489 31.06 -42.28 -40.67
C LEU A 489 31.74 -41.50 -41.82
N PRO A 490 32.88 -40.81 -41.57
CA PRO A 490 33.58 -40.68 -40.28
C PRO A 490 32.85 -39.71 -39.33
N ALA A 491 32.69 -40.10 -38.06
CA ALA A 491 32.01 -39.32 -37.04
C ALA A 491 32.60 -39.58 -35.64
N VAL A 492 32.25 -38.73 -34.68
CA VAL A 492 32.47 -38.98 -33.26
C VAL A 492 31.27 -39.76 -32.74
N LEU A 493 31.53 -40.93 -32.16
CA LEU A 493 30.56 -41.71 -31.41
C LEU A 493 30.71 -41.30 -29.94
N GLU A 494 29.73 -40.56 -29.41
CA GLU A 494 29.70 -40.25 -27.99
C GLU A 494 29.37 -41.53 -27.21
N ALA A 495 30.14 -41.83 -26.16
CA ALA A 495 30.03 -43.10 -25.46
C ALA A 495 28.63 -43.29 -24.87
N GLU A 496 28.03 -42.21 -24.40
CA GLU A 496 26.71 -42.15 -23.79
C GLU A 496 25.53 -42.27 -24.77
N ASP A 497 25.78 -42.15 -26.08
CA ASP A 497 24.77 -42.16 -27.15
C ASP A 497 24.61 -43.56 -27.80
N TYR A 498 24.72 -44.62 -27.01
CA TYR A 498 24.49 -45.99 -27.50
C TYR A 498 23.02 -46.21 -27.86
N ASP A 499 22.81 -47.15 -28.78
CA ASP A 499 21.52 -47.51 -29.33
C ASP A 499 20.48 -47.86 -28.27
N GLY A 500 19.22 -47.61 -28.59
CA GLY A 500 18.10 -48.06 -27.78
C GLY A 500 17.86 -49.56 -27.92
N GLY A 501 17.05 -50.12 -27.02
CA GLY A 501 16.71 -51.55 -26.99
C GLY A 501 16.93 -52.20 -25.62
N GLY A 502 17.63 -51.51 -24.71
CA GLY A 502 17.84 -51.94 -23.33
C GLY A 502 18.90 -53.03 -23.18
N GLN A 503 18.97 -53.60 -21.98
CA GLN A 503 19.90 -54.65 -21.58
C GLN A 503 19.85 -55.85 -22.54
N GLY A 504 21.00 -56.23 -23.08
CA GLY A 504 21.17 -57.33 -24.03
C GLY A 504 20.87 -56.97 -25.49
N ALA A 505 20.46 -55.73 -25.80
CA ALA A 505 20.23 -55.27 -27.16
C ALA A 505 21.00 -53.99 -27.49
N GLY A 506 20.77 -52.90 -26.76
CA GLY A 506 21.48 -51.62 -26.95
C GLY A 506 22.78 -51.54 -26.14
N TYR A 507 22.85 -52.25 -25.03
CA TYR A 507 24.02 -52.36 -24.18
C TYR A 507 23.98 -53.66 -23.37
N PHE A 508 25.07 -54.00 -22.72
CA PHE A 508 25.10 -54.94 -21.59
C PHE A 508 25.92 -54.34 -20.46
N ASP A 509 25.26 -54.18 -19.32
CA ASP A 509 25.88 -53.79 -18.06
C ASP A 509 25.80 -54.97 -17.07
N SER A 510 26.81 -55.17 -16.23
CA SER A 510 26.82 -56.28 -15.28
C SER A 510 25.88 -56.06 -14.10
N ASP A 511 25.45 -54.82 -13.87
CA ASP A 511 24.35 -54.48 -12.97
C ASP A 511 23.27 -53.63 -13.66
N ASP A 512 22.21 -53.29 -12.92
CA ASP A 512 21.07 -52.54 -13.43
C ASP A 512 21.01 -51.11 -12.88
N VAL A 513 22.14 -50.60 -12.37
CA VAL A 513 22.26 -49.31 -11.69
C VAL A 513 23.29 -48.44 -12.37
N ASN A 514 22.86 -47.36 -13.03
CA ASN A 514 23.77 -46.29 -13.41
C ASN A 514 24.37 -45.60 -12.17
N GLN A 515 25.57 -46.01 -11.78
CA GLN A 515 26.38 -45.52 -10.64
C GLN A 515 26.72 -44.04 -10.75
N GLY A 516 26.84 -43.51 -11.97
CA GLY A 516 27.06 -42.09 -12.21
C GLY A 516 25.78 -41.25 -12.16
N GLY A 517 24.63 -41.87 -12.43
CA GLY A 517 23.30 -41.27 -12.38
C GLY A 517 23.09 -40.12 -13.36
N GLN A 518 23.86 -40.06 -14.45
CA GLN A 518 23.80 -38.97 -15.43
C GLN A 518 23.31 -39.45 -16.80
N TYR A 519 22.76 -38.51 -17.59
CA TYR A 519 22.35 -38.62 -19.00
C TYR A 519 21.24 -39.64 -19.31
N ARG A 520 21.47 -40.89 -18.94
CA ARG A 520 20.53 -42.01 -19.03
C ARG A 520 20.35 -42.63 -17.65
N TRP A 521 19.50 -43.63 -17.61
CA TRP A 521 18.78 -44.11 -16.43
C TRP A 521 18.38 -45.58 -16.58
N ASP A 522 18.96 -46.20 -17.60
CA ASP A 522 19.15 -47.63 -17.77
C ASP A 522 20.43 -48.04 -17.00
N GLY A 523 20.87 -49.28 -17.14
CA GLY A 523 21.95 -49.84 -16.31
C GLY A 523 23.34 -49.25 -16.58
N VAL A 524 23.55 -48.54 -17.69
CA VAL A 524 24.89 -48.09 -18.08
C VAL A 524 25.38 -46.97 -17.16
N ASP A 525 26.56 -47.18 -16.62
CA ASP A 525 27.25 -46.25 -15.73
C ASP A 525 27.74 -44.98 -16.42
N ILE A 526 26.91 -43.94 -16.44
CA ILE A 526 27.23 -42.66 -17.07
C ILE A 526 27.47 -41.58 -16.02
N GLY A 527 28.68 -41.01 -16.05
CA GLY A 527 29.09 -39.88 -15.23
C GLY A 527 29.20 -38.58 -16.01
N LEU A 528 29.40 -37.47 -15.29
CA LEU A 528 29.65 -36.14 -15.86
C LEU A 528 31.05 -35.67 -15.47
N ALA A 529 31.92 -35.45 -16.46
CA ALA A 529 33.17 -34.74 -16.25
C ALA A 529 32.88 -33.23 -16.22
N THR A 530 33.27 -32.53 -15.15
CA THR A 530 33.02 -31.09 -14.99
C THR A 530 34.31 -30.27 -15.19
N GLY A 531 34.22 -29.18 -15.96
CA GLY A 531 35.38 -28.33 -16.32
C GLY A 531 35.17 -27.51 -17.60
N GLU A 532 36.23 -26.93 -18.16
CA GLU A 532 36.17 -26.09 -19.38
C GLU A 532 35.58 -26.82 -20.61
N ASN A 533 35.64 -28.16 -20.64
CA ASN A 533 34.98 -29.02 -21.63
C ASN A 533 34.20 -30.12 -20.90
N SER A 534 33.06 -29.75 -20.32
CA SER A 534 32.23 -30.73 -19.62
C SER A 534 31.60 -31.69 -20.63
N CYS A 535 31.72 -33.00 -20.40
CA CYS A 535 31.15 -34.05 -21.25
C CYS A 535 30.63 -35.20 -20.38
N TYR A 536 29.69 -35.96 -20.90
CA TYR A 536 29.34 -37.24 -20.27
C TYR A 536 30.41 -38.29 -20.63
N PHE A 537 30.46 -39.33 -19.84
CA PHE A 537 31.31 -40.48 -20.11
C PHE A 537 30.66 -41.74 -19.57
N VAL A 538 30.92 -42.87 -20.23
CA VAL A 538 30.62 -44.19 -19.66
C VAL A 538 31.82 -44.63 -18.82
N GLY A 539 31.58 -44.92 -17.55
CA GLY A 539 32.59 -45.25 -16.54
C GLY A 539 32.26 -46.53 -15.79
N TRP A 540 32.95 -46.78 -14.67
CA TRP A 540 32.73 -47.93 -13.78
C TRP A 540 32.71 -49.33 -14.43
N LEU A 541 33.20 -49.40 -15.68
CA LEU A 541 33.17 -50.57 -16.55
C LEU A 541 33.73 -51.85 -15.90
N ALA A 542 32.96 -52.93 -15.99
CA ALA A 542 33.38 -54.29 -15.69
C ALA A 542 33.74 -55.08 -16.96
N ALA A 543 34.55 -56.13 -16.78
CA ALA A 543 34.95 -56.99 -17.89
C ALA A 543 33.73 -57.71 -18.48
N GLY A 544 33.48 -57.51 -19.77
CA GLY A 544 32.38 -58.13 -20.51
C GLY A 544 31.20 -57.20 -20.80
N GLU A 545 31.20 -55.98 -20.27
CA GLU A 545 30.23 -54.94 -20.61
C GLU A 545 30.45 -54.38 -22.01
N TRP A 546 29.37 -53.99 -22.67
CA TRP A 546 29.41 -53.51 -24.05
C TRP A 546 28.30 -52.51 -24.36
N LEU A 547 28.56 -51.69 -25.38
CA LEU A 547 27.64 -50.68 -25.91
C LEU A 547 27.47 -50.93 -27.41
N HIS A 548 26.24 -50.84 -27.91
CA HIS A 548 25.92 -50.99 -29.32
C HIS A 548 25.69 -49.65 -29.99
N TYR A 549 26.17 -49.49 -31.23
CA TYR A 549 25.97 -48.28 -32.03
C TYR A 549 25.65 -48.65 -33.46
N ALA A 550 24.54 -48.14 -33.97
CA ALA A 550 24.18 -48.27 -35.38
C ALA A 550 24.92 -47.21 -36.19
N ILE A 551 25.72 -47.65 -37.15
CA ILE A 551 26.52 -46.79 -38.02
C ILE A 551 26.19 -47.01 -39.49
N ASP A 552 26.36 -45.96 -40.30
CA ASP A 552 26.32 -45.98 -41.76
C ASP A 552 27.74 -45.75 -42.28
N ILE A 553 28.32 -46.76 -42.96
CA ILE A 553 29.68 -46.71 -43.50
C ILE A 553 29.58 -46.45 -45.01
N PRO A 554 29.83 -45.21 -45.47
CA PRO A 554 29.53 -44.84 -46.85
C PRO A 554 30.61 -45.27 -47.86
N GLU A 555 31.83 -45.52 -47.40
CA GLU A 555 32.99 -45.80 -48.24
C GLU A 555 33.70 -47.08 -47.75
N ASP A 556 34.11 -47.94 -48.68
CA ASP A 556 34.89 -49.16 -48.40
C ASP A 556 36.39 -48.79 -48.32
N GLU A 557 36.77 -48.16 -47.22
CA GLU A 557 38.15 -47.74 -46.92
C GLU A 557 38.56 -48.04 -45.47
N ALA A 558 39.83 -47.80 -45.15
CA ALA A 558 40.34 -47.96 -43.79
C ALA A 558 39.98 -46.74 -42.93
N TYR A 559 39.37 -46.98 -41.77
CA TYR A 559 39.04 -45.96 -40.77
C TYR A 559 39.93 -46.14 -39.53
N ASP A 560 40.46 -45.02 -39.02
CA ASP A 560 41.18 -45.00 -37.74
C ASP A 560 40.20 -44.85 -36.58
N ILE A 561 40.21 -45.79 -35.63
CA ILE A 561 39.42 -45.71 -34.40
C ILE A 561 40.27 -45.03 -33.32
N ASN A 562 39.83 -43.86 -32.88
CA ASN A 562 40.47 -43.14 -31.77
C ASN A 562 39.55 -43.17 -30.55
N LEU A 563 39.96 -43.87 -29.49
CA LEU A 563 39.21 -43.98 -28.24
C LEU A 563 39.76 -43.00 -27.19
N SER A 564 38.93 -42.05 -26.76
CA SER A 564 39.20 -41.23 -25.58
C SER A 564 38.89 -42.02 -24.31
N TYR A 565 39.83 -42.12 -23.38
CA TYR A 565 39.67 -42.93 -22.17
C TYR A 565 40.36 -42.33 -20.94
N ALA A 566 39.89 -42.69 -19.75
CA ALA A 566 40.58 -42.48 -18.49
C ALA A 566 40.62 -43.81 -17.70
N SER A 567 41.77 -44.15 -17.13
CA SER A 567 41.95 -45.39 -16.36
C SER A 567 42.85 -45.19 -15.15
N THR A 568 42.43 -45.73 -14.01
CA THR A 568 43.21 -45.74 -12.75
C THR A 568 44.07 -46.99 -12.61
N THR A 569 43.88 -48.00 -13.46
CA THR A 569 44.55 -49.31 -13.43
C THR A 569 45.29 -49.57 -14.75
N ASP A 570 46.23 -50.51 -14.73
CA ASP A 570 46.91 -51.02 -15.92
C ASP A 570 46.29 -52.34 -16.38
N GLY A 571 46.42 -52.66 -17.67
CA GLY A 571 45.99 -53.94 -18.24
C GLY A 571 44.53 -53.98 -18.71
N GLY A 572 43.85 -52.83 -18.79
CA GLY A 572 42.54 -52.73 -19.44
C GLY A 572 42.64 -52.96 -20.95
N LYS A 573 41.58 -53.48 -21.56
CA LYS A 573 41.44 -53.66 -23.00
C LYS A 573 40.03 -53.31 -23.44
N CYS A 574 39.91 -52.63 -24.57
CA CYS A 574 38.64 -52.37 -25.24
C CYS A 574 38.64 -53.07 -26.59
N SER A 575 37.63 -53.90 -26.86
CA SER A 575 37.50 -54.62 -28.13
C SER A 575 36.39 -54.02 -28.96
N PHE A 576 36.57 -54.03 -30.28
CA PHE A 576 35.61 -53.52 -31.26
C PHE A 576 35.13 -54.66 -32.14
N ALA A 577 33.84 -54.69 -32.43
CA ALA A 577 33.24 -55.63 -33.35
C ALA A 577 32.27 -54.92 -34.29
N LEU A 578 32.16 -55.39 -35.53
CA LEU A 578 31.21 -54.93 -36.52
C LEU A 578 30.38 -56.12 -36.99
N ASP A 579 29.07 -56.03 -36.87
CA ASP A 579 28.12 -57.11 -37.23
C ASP A 579 28.49 -58.49 -36.63
N GLY A 580 29.02 -58.48 -35.40
CA GLY A 580 29.46 -59.68 -34.68
C GLY A 580 30.85 -60.21 -35.06
N ALA A 581 31.52 -59.61 -36.04
CA ALA A 581 32.91 -59.91 -36.37
C ALA A 581 33.88 -59.01 -35.60
N GLU A 582 34.86 -59.61 -34.92
CA GLU A 582 35.89 -58.87 -34.18
C GLU A 582 36.79 -58.08 -35.15
N LEU A 583 36.90 -56.77 -34.93
CA LEU A 583 37.78 -55.87 -35.69
C LEU A 583 39.18 -55.79 -35.07
N GLY A 584 39.25 -55.82 -33.74
CA GLY A 584 40.49 -55.69 -32.99
C GLY A 584 40.27 -55.20 -31.57
N SER A 585 41.36 -54.93 -30.86
CA SER A 585 41.32 -54.35 -29.51
C SER A 585 42.41 -53.31 -29.31
N LEU A 586 42.12 -52.32 -28.47
CA LEU A 586 43.05 -51.32 -27.98
C LEU A 586 43.44 -51.63 -26.54
N ASP A 587 44.75 -51.58 -26.26
CA ASP A 587 45.25 -51.64 -24.89
C ASP A 587 44.98 -50.30 -24.18
N ILE A 588 44.46 -50.36 -22.97
CA ILE A 588 44.06 -49.20 -22.16
C ILE A 588 44.99 -49.10 -20.93
N PRO A 589 46.19 -48.50 -21.07
CA PRO A 589 47.13 -48.34 -19.97
C PRO A 589 46.68 -47.21 -19.03
N ARG A 590 47.20 -47.19 -17.81
CA ARG A 590 46.87 -46.17 -16.81
C ARG A 590 47.04 -44.74 -17.36
N SER A 591 45.99 -43.93 -17.24
CA SER A 591 45.98 -42.57 -17.77
C SER A 591 46.54 -41.54 -16.80
N GLY A 592 46.52 -41.85 -15.50
CA GLY A 592 47.00 -40.97 -14.42
C GLY A 592 45.94 -40.64 -13.37
N GLY A 593 44.67 -40.99 -13.63
CA GLY A 593 43.55 -40.80 -12.71
C GLY A 593 42.21 -40.92 -13.43
N ALA A 594 41.11 -41.01 -12.68
CA ALA A 594 39.76 -41.19 -13.21
C ALA A 594 39.25 -39.99 -14.06
N THR A 595 39.93 -38.84 -14.00
CA THR A 595 39.58 -37.62 -14.76
C THR A 595 40.71 -37.16 -15.68
N VAL A 596 41.75 -37.99 -15.87
CA VAL A 596 42.88 -37.69 -16.76
C VAL A 596 42.67 -38.45 -18.06
N TRP A 597 42.25 -37.74 -19.11
CA TRP A 597 41.89 -38.32 -20.40
C TRP A 597 43.11 -38.49 -21.32
N LYS A 598 43.17 -39.63 -22.01
CA LYS A 598 44.15 -39.96 -23.06
C LYS A 598 43.43 -40.53 -24.28
N THR A 599 44.13 -40.57 -25.42
CA THR A 599 43.63 -41.21 -26.64
C THR A 599 44.43 -42.47 -26.92
N ALA A 600 43.73 -43.57 -27.20
CA ALA A 600 44.28 -44.78 -27.80
C ALA A 600 43.86 -44.85 -29.27
N THR A 601 44.75 -45.32 -30.15
CA THR A 601 44.55 -45.42 -31.61
C THR A 601 44.94 -46.81 -32.08
#